data_AF-A0A328P9P4-F1
#
_entry.id   AF-A0A328P9P4-F1
#
_cell.length_a   1.000
_cell.length_b   1.000
_cell.length_c   1.000
_cell.angle_alpha   90.00
_cell.angle_beta   90.00
_cell.angle_gamma   90.00
#
_symmetry.space_group_name_H-M   'P 1'
#
loop_
_entity.id
_entity.type
_entity.pdbx_description
1 polymer ?
#
loop_
_entity_poly.entity_id
_entity_poly.type
_entity_poly.pdbx_seq_one_letter_code
_entity_poly.pdbx_strand_id
1 'polypeptide(L)'
;MPGARFVTPSWLRRAAPRPRRRENPMMIDELLGISARMVDAARGGDWDAVVRLEGERSPLIAALSLSDPAALATFKALLVHTEEVRALAKQQRERLGDALGEHQQRHRALNAYLQTATD
;
A
#
# COMPACT_ATOMS: atom_id res chain seq x y z
N MET A 1 -69.91 26.56 12.66
CA MET A 1 -68.77 26.04 13.44
C MET A 1 -67.85 25.27 12.48
N PRO A 2 -66.74 25.86 11.98
CA PRO A 2 -65.81 25.14 11.09
C PRO A 2 -64.69 24.47 11.90
N GLY A 3 -64.52 23.16 11.69
CA GLY A 3 -63.49 22.33 12.32
C GLY A 3 -62.11 22.52 11.68
N ALA A 4 -61.11 22.64 12.54
CA ALA A 4 -59.71 22.94 12.20
C ALA A 4 -59.04 21.87 11.32
N ARG A 5 -58.37 22.31 10.25
CA ARG A 5 -57.42 21.49 9.48
C ARG A 5 -56.08 21.46 10.22
N PHE A 6 -55.66 20.29 10.68
CA PHE A 6 -54.31 20.07 11.20
C PHE A 6 -53.31 20.12 10.04
N VAL A 7 -52.47 21.15 10.02
CA VAL A 7 -51.29 21.23 9.15
C VAL A 7 -50.15 20.52 9.87
N THR A 8 -49.73 19.36 9.36
CA THR A 8 -48.56 18.65 9.88
C THR A 8 -47.28 19.41 9.50
N PRO A 9 -46.34 19.65 10.43
CA PRO A 9 -45.09 20.35 10.12
C PRO A 9 -44.12 19.50 9.28
N SER A 10 -43.53 20.11 8.25
CA SER A 10 -42.61 19.49 7.29
C SER A 10 -41.23 19.09 7.86
N TRP A 11 -40.95 19.39 9.13
CA TRP A 11 -39.65 19.14 9.78
C TRP A 11 -39.54 17.80 10.52
N LEU A 12 -40.57 16.94 10.46
CA LEU A 12 -40.55 15.57 11.00
C LEU A 12 -40.09 14.52 9.98
N ARG A 13 -39.30 14.93 8.98
CA ARG A 13 -38.53 13.98 8.15
C ARG A 13 -37.24 13.65 8.89
N ARG A 14 -37.33 12.75 9.89
CA ARG A 14 -36.17 12.07 10.48
C ARG A 14 -35.32 11.56 9.32
N ALA A 15 -34.16 12.17 9.11
CA ALA A 15 -33.24 11.74 8.06
C ALA A 15 -32.95 10.26 8.30
N ALA A 16 -33.43 9.41 7.39
CA ALA A 16 -33.12 7.99 7.44
C ALA A 16 -31.59 7.86 7.48
N PRO A 17 -31.02 7.00 8.35
CA PRO A 17 -29.59 6.74 8.33
C PRO A 17 -29.24 6.33 6.89
N ARG A 18 -28.31 7.06 6.27
CA ARG A 18 -27.80 6.72 4.94
C ARG A 18 -27.41 5.24 4.96
N PRO A 19 -27.81 4.43 3.96
CA PRO A 19 -27.44 3.03 3.94
C PRO A 19 -25.92 2.95 4.05
N ARG A 20 -25.42 2.27 5.08
CA ARG A 20 -23.99 1.99 5.23
C ARG A 20 -23.57 1.33 3.92
N ARG A 21 -22.66 1.97 3.18
CA ARG A 21 -22.10 1.42 1.95
C ARG A 21 -21.31 0.19 2.40
N ARG A 22 -21.96 -0.98 2.40
CA ARG A 22 -21.26 -2.26 2.62
C ARG A 22 -20.17 -2.31 1.56
N GLU A 23 -18.93 -2.33 1.99
CA GLU A 23 -17.79 -2.44 1.09
C GLU A 23 -17.98 -3.70 0.22
N ASN A 24 -17.66 -3.58 -1.06
CA ASN A 24 -17.89 -4.67 -1.99
C ASN A 24 -16.87 -5.78 -1.70
N PRO A 25 -17.28 -6.99 -1.29
CA PRO A 25 -16.33 -8.06 -0.90
C PRO A 25 -15.34 -8.39 -2.03
N MET A 26 -15.77 -8.34 -3.30
CA MET A 26 -14.88 -8.50 -4.45
C MET A 26 -13.72 -7.49 -4.49
N MET A 27 -13.97 -6.24 -4.08
CA MET A 27 -12.95 -5.19 -4.07
C MET A 27 -11.93 -5.43 -2.95
N ILE A 28 -12.39 -5.93 -1.79
CA ILE A 28 -11.51 -6.26 -0.66
C ILE A 28 -10.60 -7.43 -1.03
N ASP A 29 -11.16 -8.48 -1.64
CA ASP A 29 -10.38 -9.64 -2.09
C ASP A 29 -9.35 -9.26 -3.16
N GLU A 30 -9.73 -8.40 -4.11
CA GLU A 30 -8.81 -7.85 -5.11
C GLU A 30 -7.67 -7.07 -4.47
N LEU A 31 -7.99 -6.20 -3.52
CA LEU A 31 -7.02 -5.35 -2.84
C LEU A 31 -6.01 -6.15 -1.99
N LEU A 32 -6.48 -7.18 -1.30
CA LEU A 32 -5.63 -8.12 -0.57
C LEU A 32 -4.80 -8.97 -1.54
N GLY A 33 -5.39 -9.41 -2.66
CA GLY A 33 -4.69 -10.16 -3.71
C GLY A 33 -3.58 -9.35 -4.39
N ILE A 34 -3.78 -8.05 -4.63
CA ILE A 34 -2.72 -7.15 -5.12
C ILE A 34 -1.61 -7.04 -4.07
N SER A 35 -1.95 -6.85 -2.80
CA SER A 35 -0.95 -6.72 -1.73
C SER A 35 -0.11 -7.98 -1.52
N ALA A 36 -0.71 -9.17 -1.62
CA ALA A 36 0.02 -10.44 -1.58
C ALA A 36 0.99 -10.56 -2.77
N ARG A 37 0.55 -10.23 -3.99
CA ARG A 37 1.40 -10.24 -5.18
C ARG A 37 2.56 -9.25 -5.08
N MET A 38 2.39 -8.11 -4.40
CA MET A 38 3.49 -7.18 -4.14
C MET A 38 4.55 -7.80 -3.23
N VAL A 39 4.16 -8.55 -2.20
CA VAL A 39 5.10 -9.28 -1.34
C VAL A 39 5.86 -10.33 -2.14
N ASP A 40 5.17 -11.09 -2.99
CA ASP A 40 5.82 -12.11 -3.83
C ASP A 40 6.79 -11.49 -4.84
N ALA A 41 6.42 -10.36 -5.48
CA ALA A 41 7.30 -9.61 -6.36
C ALA A 41 8.54 -9.09 -5.61
N ALA A 42 8.36 -8.52 -4.42
CA ALA A 42 9.46 -8.04 -3.58
C ALA A 42 10.40 -9.17 -3.14
N ARG A 43 9.86 -10.36 -2.80
CA ARG A 43 10.65 -11.56 -2.50
C ARG A 43 11.44 -12.05 -3.70
N GLY A 44 10.85 -11.97 -4.90
CA GLY A 44 11.51 -12.26 -6.18
C GLY A 44 12.49 -11.19 -6.65
N GLY A 45 12.54 -10.03 -6.00
CA GLY A 45 13.36 -8.88 -6.40
C GLY A 45 12.83 -8.11 -7.62
N ASP A 46 11.60 -8.36 -8.04
CA ASP A 46 10.94 -7.67 -9.16
C ASP A 46 10.31 -6.35 -8.68
N TRP A 47 11.16 -5.34 -8.48
CA TRP A 47 10.75 -4.03 -7.96
C TRP A 47 9.88 -3.25 -8.94
N ASP A 48 10.04 -3.47 -10.25
CA ASP A 48 9.19 -2.86 -11.27
C ASP A 48 7.75 -3.37 -11.15
N ALA A 49 7.57 -4.67 -10.91
CA ALA A 49 6.25 -5.22 -10.61
C ALA A 49 5.67 -4.68 -9.30
N VAL A 50 6.48 -4.48 -8.25
CA VAL A 50 6.02 -3.86 -6.99
C VAL A 50 5.47 -2.45 -7.25
N VAL A 51 6.16 -1.63 -8.05
CA VAL A 51 5.73 -0.26 -8.38
C VAL A 51 4.44 -0.27 -9.21
N ARG A 52 4.36 -1.14 -10.23
CA ARG A 52 3.14 -1.28 -11.05
C ARG A 52 1.93 -1.69 -10.20
N LEU A 53 2.11 -2.71 -9.35
CA LEU A 53 1.06 -3.21 -8.47
C LEU A 53 0.64 -2.15 -7.44
N GLU A 54 1.55 -1.32 -6.94
CA GLU A 54 1.18 -0.17 -6.10
C GLU A 54 0.26 0.79 -6.86
N GLY A 55 0.55 1.09 -8.12
CA GLY A 55 -0.31 1.93 -8.96
C GLY A 55 -1.73 1.37 -9.15
N GLU A 56 -1.88 0.04 -9.18
CA GLU A 56 -3.19 -0.64 -9.19
C GLU A 56 -3.86 -0.60 -7.79
N ARG A 57 -3.06 -0.68 -6.72
CA ARG A 57 -3.52 -0.74 -5.33
C ARG A 57 -4.03 0.59 -4.78
N SER A 58 -3.30 1.69 -5.01
CA SER A 58 -3.58 2.97 -4.35
C SER A 58 -5.00 3.50 -4.62
N PRO A 59 -5.56 3.43 -5.85
CA PRO A 59 -6.93 3.86 -6.12
C PRO A 59 -7.98 3.04 -5.36
N LEU A 60 -7.75 1.74 -5.17
CA LEU A 60 -8.64 0.87 -4.40
C LEU A 60 -8.59 1.20 -2.91
N ILE A 61 -7.41 1.47 -2.35
CA ILE A 61 -7.28 1.94 -0.96
C ILE A 61 -8.04 3.27 -0.77
N ALA A 62 -7.91 4.20 -1.71
CA ALA A 62 -8.59 5.50 -1.65
C ALA A 62 -10.13 5.39 -1.73
N ALA A 63 -10.65 4.30 -2.31
CA ALA A 63 -12.08 4.04 -2.43
C ALA A 63 -12.71 3.38 -1.19
N LEU A 64 -11.89 2.91 -0.22
CA LEU A 64 -12.36 2.33 1.03
C LEU A 64 -12.94 3.39 1.96
N SER A 65 -13.95 3.00 2.76
CA SER A 65 -14.60 3.91 3.69
C SER A 65 -13.90 3.89 5.04
N LEU A 66 -13.19 4.98 5.38
CA LEU A 66 -12.56 5.16 6.70
C LEU A 66 -13.55 5.15 7.87
N SER A 67 -14.84 5.35 7.60
CA SER A 67 -15.91 5.37 8.61
C SER A 67 -16.55 4.01 8.84
N ASP A 68 -16.17 2.97 8.10
CA ASP A 68 -16.67 1.61 8.31
C ASP A 68 -15.73 0.83 9.26
N PRO A 69 -16.19 0.43 10.46
CA PRO A 69 -15.39 -0.41 11.35
C PRO A 69 -14.99 -1.75 10.73
N ALA A 70 -15.73 -2.26 9.74
CA ALA A 70 -15.37 -3.48 9.01
C ALA A 70 -14.09 -3.28 8.16
N ALA A 71 -13.86 -2.06 7.65
CA ALA A 71 -12.67 -1.72 6.87
C ALA A 71 -11.38 -1.77 7.69
N LEU A 72 -11.46 -1.63 9.03
CA LEU A 72 -10.29 -1.65 9.92
C LEU A 72 -9.52 -2.97 9.83
N ALA A 73 -10.22 -4.10 9.71
CA ALA A 73 -9.59 -5.41 9.55
C ALA A 73 -8.79 -5.46 8.24
N THR A 74 -9.38 -4.96 7.15
CA THR A 74 -8.73 -4.83 5.84
C THR A 74 -7.49 -3.95 5.93
N PHE A 75 -7.58 -2.75 6.53
CA PHE A 75 -6.43 -1.86 6.67
C PHE A 75 -5.28 -2.48 7.48
N LYS A 76 -5.59 -3.25 8.53
CA LYS A 76 -4.57 -3.98 9.29
C LYS A 76 -3.85 -5.03 8.42
N ALA A 77 -4.60 -5.80 7.63
CA ALA A 77 -4.02 -6.78 6.72
C ALA A 77 -3.13 -6.12 5.66
N LEU A 78 -3.57 -4.99 5.08
CA LEU A 78 -2.79 -4.23 4.11
C LEU A 78 -1.51 -3.63 4.71
N LEU A 79 -1.58 -3.19 5.97
CA LEU A 79 -0.42 -2.69 6.68
C LEU A 79 0.64 -3.77 6.88
N VAL A 80 0.25 -5.00 7.21
CA VAL A 80 1.18 -6.14 7.35
C VAL A 80 1.96 -6.36 6.05
N HIS A 81 1.28 -6.45 4.92
CA HIS A 81 1.95 -6.62 3.61
C HIS A 81 2.84 -5.42 3.25
N THR A 82 2.41 -4.20 3.59
CA THR A 82 3.18 -2.99 3.31
C THR A 82 4.48 -2.93 4.12
N GLU A 83 4.43 -3.28 5.40
CA GLU A 83 5.65 -3.35 6.22
C GLU A 83 6.57 -4.48 5.78
N GLU A 84 6.04 -5.61 5.30
CA GLU A 84 6.85 -6.69 4.73
C GLU A 84 7.59 -6.24 3.47
N VAL A 85 6.90 -5.61 2.51
CA VAL A 85 7.55 -5.03 1.30
C VAL A 85 8.62 -4.00 1.70
N ARG A 86 8.36 -3.16 2.69
CA ARG A 86 9.34 -2.17 3.18
C ARG A 86 10.57 -2.85 3.78
N ALA A 87 10.40 -3.91 4.57
CA ALA A 87 11.50 -4.65 5.15
C ALA A 87 12.38 -5.30 4.06
N LEU A 88 11.75 -5.90 3.04
CA LEU A 88 12.45 -6.48 1.89
C LEU A 88 13.21 -5.42 1.09
N ALA A 89 12.61 -4.27 0.84
CA ALA A 89 13.27 -3.16 0.13
C ALA A 89 14.48 -2.62 0.91
N LYS A 90 14.37 -2.52 2.25
CA LYS A 90 15.49 -2.13 3.11
C LYS A 90 16.65 -3.12 2.99
N GLN A 91 16.36 -4.42 3.11
CA GLN A 91 17.36 -5.47 2.99
C GLN A 91 18.04 -5.46 1.61
N GLN A 92 17.26 -5.26 0.55
CA GLN A 92 17.81 -5.22 -0.80
C GLN A 92 18.73 -4.00 -1.01
N ARG A 93 18.35 -2.83 -0.48
CA ARG A 93 19.19 -1.64 -0.54
C ARG A 93 20.51 -1.83 0.20
N GLU A 94 20.48 -2.47 1.38
CA GLU A 94 21.70 -2.79 2.14
C GLU A 94 22.63 -3.71 1.33
N ARG A 95 22.09 -4.78 0.74
CA ARG A 95 22.86 -5.68 -0.14
C ARG A 95 23.49 -4.97 -1.35
N LEU A 96 22.74 -4.08 -2.00
CA LEU A 96 23.26 -3.28 -3.12
C LEU A 96 24.38 -2.34 -2.67
N GLY A 97 24.24 -1.74 -1.47
CA GLY A 97 25.28 -0.91 -0.86
C GLY A 97 26.58 -1.68 -0.61
N ASP A 98 26.48 -2.87 -0.02
CA ASP A 98 27.63 -3.72 0.26
C ASP A 98 28.34 -4.15 -1.03
N ALA A 99 27.58 -4.62 -2.03
CA ALA A 99 28.14 -5.04 -3.32
C ALA A 99 28.85 -3.89 -4.05
N LEU A 100 28.28 -2.68 -4.01
CA LEU A 100 28.91 -1.50 -4.59
C LEU A 100 30.20 -1.11 -3.85
N GLY A 101 30.18 -1.18 -2.51
CA GLY A 101 31.35 -0.93 -1.67
C GLY A 101 32.50 -1.89 -1.98
N GLU A 102 32.21 -3.19 -2.06
CA GLU A 102 33.20 -4.21 -2.43
C GLU A 102 33.78 -3.95 -3.83
N HIS A 103 32.93 -3.63 -4.80
CA HIS A 103 33.37 -3.35 -6.17
C HIS A 103 34.33 -2.14 -6.22
N GLN A 104 33.99 -1.05 -5.53
CA GLN A 104 34.85 0.12 -5.44
C GLN A 104 36.17 -0.16 -4.69
N GLN A 105 36.14 -1.00 -3.65
CA GLN A 105 37.35 -1.40 -2.95
C GLN A 105 38.30 -2.21 -3.84
N ARG A 106 37.76 -3.18 -4.60
CA ARG A 106 38.55 -3.96 -5.57
C ARG A 106 39.19 -3.07 -6.63
N HIS A 107 38.43 -2.12 -7.18
CA HIS A 107 38.96 -1.15 -8.15
C HIS A 107 40.08 -0.29 -7.58
N ARG A 108 39.94 0.21 -6.34
CA ARG A 108 40.99 0.98 -5.68
C ARG A 108 42.25 0.16 -5.44
N ALA A 109 42.12 -1.08 -4.98
CA ALA A 109 43.26 -1.98 -4.76
C ALA A 109 44.00 -2.30 -6.06
N LEU A 110 43.26 -2.57 -7.16
CA LEU A 110 43.84 -2.82 -8.47
C LEU A 110 44.62 -1.61 -8.99
N ASN A 111 44.03 -0.41 -8.90
CA ASN A 111 44.70 0.81 -9.35
C ASN A 111 45.97 1.09 -8.54
N ALA A 112 45.94 0.87 -7.22
CA ALA A 112 47.11 1.01 -6.36
C ALA A 112 48.23 0.03 -6.78
N TYR A 113 47.89 -1.23 -7.05
CA TYR A 113 48.86 -2.22 -7.52
C TYR A 113 49.51 -1.83 -8.85
N LEU A 114 48.71 -1.38 -9.83
CA LEU A 114 49.21 -0.93 -11.12
C LEU A 114 50.12 0.30 -10.99
N GLN A 115 49.76 1.26 -10.13
CA GLN A 115 50.58 2.44 -9.85
C GLN A 115 51.96 2.02 -9.32
N THR A 116 52.00 1.11 -8.34
CA THR A 116 53.26 0.62 -7.75
C THR A 116 54.09 -0.27 -8.68
N ALA A 117 53.51 -0.80 -9.76
CA ALA A 117 54.20 -1.63 -10.73
C ALA A 117 54.78 -0.84 -11.91
N THR A 118 54.42 0.44 -12.04
CA THR A 118 54.86 1.31 -13.15
C THR A 118 55.91 2.34 -12.68
N ASP A 119 56.07 2.51 -11.37
CA ASP A 119 57.16 3.27 -10.71
C ASP A 119 58.37 2.36 -10.43
#